data_AF-A0A067BH29-F1
#
_entry.id   AF-A0A067BH29-F1
#
_cell.length_a   1.000
_cell.length_b   1.000
_cell.length_c   1.000
_cell.angle_alpha   90.00
_cell.angle_beta   90.00
_cell.angle_gamma   90.00
#
_symmetry.space_group_name_H-M   'P 1'
#
loop_
_entity.id
_entity.type
_entity.pdbx_description
1 polymer ?
#
loop_
_entity_poly.entity_id
_entity_poly.type
_entity_poly.pdbx_seq_one_letter_code
_entity_poly.pdbx_strand_id
1 'polypeptide(L)'
;MWKEIKKELLGEDSEAEDGDDESGDSDDDSDDDDDATPAPATTMQIHDFSEQDLVNLRRTIYLTIMSSVSHEECAHKLLRLNIRPGQEVEICGMLIECCSQERTYLRYYGLLGQRFCLIQREYQNAFDDAFAKQYATIHRLETNKLRNVAKFFAHLLFSDALPWTVFEYIRLSEEETTSSSRIFIKILCQELAQHLGVAKLKERFMDEFMAATFSGLFPKENPRSMRFAINFFTSIGLGGLTVELREYLKNAPKAIMNAPAPSSDDSSSDSSSSSRKSSSSSSSGSSSGSSSSDSSSDSSDSE
;
A
#
# COMPACT_ATOMS: atom_id res chain seq x y z
N MET A 1 11.10 19.02 47.74
CA MET A 1 10.81 18.06 46.65
C MET A 1 9.93 16.88 47.07
N TRP A 2 10.39 15.86 47.81
CA TRP A 2 9.51 14.69 48.13
C TRP A 2 8.33 15.04 49.04
N LYS A 3 8.51 16.00 49.95
CA LYS A 3 7.44 16.47 50.86
C LYS A 3 6.38 17.31 50.13
N GLU A 4 6.75 18.07 49.11
CA GLU A 4 5.81 18.85 48.29
C GLU A 4 4.99 17.94 47.40
N ILE A 5 5.62 16.95 46.77
CA ILE A 5 4.92 15.95 45.94
C ILE A 5 3.94 15.11 46.80
N LYS A 6 4.34 14.76 48.03
CA LYS A 6 3.45 14.05 48.96
C LYS A 6 2.28 14.94 49.43
N LYS A 7 2.51 16.25 49.61
CA LYS A 7 1.48 17.22 50.03
C LYS A 7 0.46 17.48 48.92
N GLU A 8 0.89 17.48 47.66
CA GLU A 8 0.02 17.64 46.49
C GLU A 8 -0.82 16.39 46.20
N LEU A 9 -0.28 15.19 46.46
CA LEU A 9 -0.96 13.91 46.21
C LEU A 9 -2.01 13.53 47.26
N LEU A 10 -1.86 13.95 48.51
CA LEU A 10 -2.69 13.44 49.61
C LEU A 10 -3.81 14.38 50.05
N GLY A 11 -3.84 15.62 49.57
CA GLY A 11 -4.79 16.61 50.08
C GLY A 11 -4.49 16.96 51.54
N GLU A 12 -4.76 18.20 51.90
CA GLU A 12 -4.42 18.74 53.22
C GLU A 12 -5.38 18.17 54.27
N ASP A 13 -4.91 17.24 55.10
CA ASP A 13 -5.42 17.08 56.47
C ASP A 13 -4.40 16.36 57.36
N SER A 14 -3.69 17.15 58.17
CA SER A 14 -3.03 16.64 59.38
C SER A 14 -2.77 17.80 60.36
N GLU A 15 -3.83 18.25 61.02
CA GLU A 15 -3.81 18.64 62.42
C GLU A 15 -4.82 17.70 63.10
N ALA A 16 -4.61 17.03 64.23
CA ALA A 16 -3.69 17.20 65.34
C ALA A 16 -3.59 15.89 66.15
N GLU A 17 -2.51 15.82 66.95
CA GLU A 17 -2.36 15.26 68.31
C GLU A 17 -2.92 13.89 68.74
N ASP A 18 -2.00 13.15 69.38
CA ASP A 18 -2.23 12.00 70.27
C ASP A 18 -3.26 12.29 71.39
N GLY A 19 -4.07 11.28 71.73
CA GLY A 19 -4.90 11.27 72.95
C GLY A 19 -5.73 10.00 73.10
N ASP A 20 -5.39 9.19 74.10
CA ASP A 20 -6.08 7.97 74.56
C ASP A 20 -7.52 8.20 75.06
N ASP A 21 -8.26 7.08 75.06
CA ASP A 21 -9.31 6.65 76.01
C ASP A 21 -10.80 7.08 75.92
N GLU A 22 -11.60 6.01 76.05
CA GLU A 22 -12.91 5.84 76.69
C GLU A 22 -14.25 6.30 76.06
N SER A 23 -15.19 5.37 76.27
CA SER A 23 -16.61 5.32 75.96
C SER A 23 -17.47 6.46 76.53
N GLY A 24 -18.56 6.81 75.83
CA GLY A 24 -19.65 7.60 76.41
C GLY A 24 -20.81 7.84 75.44
N ASP A 25 -21.90 7.13 75.68
CA ASP A 25 -23.25 7.29 75.12
C ASP A 25 -23.91 8.63 75.52
N SER A 26 -24.63 9.28 74.59
CA SER A 26 -25.84 10.08 74.87
C SER A 26 -26.42 10.73 73.62
N ASP A 27 -27.69 10.41 73.35
CA ASP A 27 -28.63 11.08 72.45
C ASP A 27 -28.80 12.59 72.78
N ASP A 28 -28.94 13.44 71.76
CA ASP A 28 -29.77 14.66 71.83
C ASP A 28 -30.28 15.07 70.45
N ASP A 29 -31.60 15.27 70.37
CA ASP A 29 -32.37 15.72 69.21
C ASP A 29 -32.26 17.25 69.05
N SER A 30 -32.00 17.72 67.84
CA SER A 30 -32.32 19.11 67.47
C SER A 30 -32.63 19.21 65.97
N ASP A 31 -33.93 19.35 65.67
CA ASP A 31 -34.46 19.86 64.40
C ASP A 31 -33.93 21.27 64.13
N ASP A 32 -33.21 21.46 63.03
CA ASP A 32 -33.08 22.76 62.37
C ASP A 32 -33.27 22.55 60.85
N ASP A 33 -34.38 23.10 60.35
CA ASP A 33 -34.69 23.32 58.94
C ASP A 33 -33.65 24.29 58.36
N ASP A 34 -32.58 23.76 57.74
CA ASP A 34 -31.70 24.56 56.89
C ASP A 34 -31.80 24.09 55.43
N ASP A 35 -32.27 25.03 54.61
CA ASP A 35 -32.41 25.01 53.16
C ASP A 35 -31.09 24.58 52.48
N ALA A 36 -30.93 23.27 52.29
CA ALA A 36 -29.80 22.70 51.57
C ALA A 36 -29.98 22.99 50.07
N THR A 37 -29.49 24.15 49.64
CA THR A 37 -29.15 24.42 48.24
C THR A 37 -28.37 23.22 47.70
N PRO A 38 -28.77 22.60 46.57
CA PRO A 38 -28.03 21.46 46.06
C PRO A 38 -26.63 21.94 45.66
N ALA A 39 -25.62 21.45 46.39
CA ALA A 39 -24.22 21.66 46.05
C ALA A 39 -24.01 21.30 44.57
N PRO A 40 -23.26 22.11 43.80
CA PRO A 40 -23.09 21.87 42.38
C PRO A 40 -22.45 20.51 42.22
N ALA A 41 -23.17 19.58 41.56
CA ALA A 41 -22.65 18.29 41.20
C ALA A 41 -21.32 18.51 40.48
N THR A 42 -20.20 18.24 41.17
CA THR A 42 -18.88 18.15 40.56
C THR A 42 -19.02 17.11 39.47
N THR A 43 -19.03 17.56 38.22
CA THR A 43 -19.12 16.70 37.04
C THR A 43 -17.94 15.75 37.10
N MET A 44 -18.14 14.55 37.65
CA MET A 44 -17.17 13.47 37.58
C MET A 44 -16.92 13.21 36.10
N GLN A 45 -15.78 13.67 35.59
CA GLN A 45 -15.38 13.43 34.21
C GLN A 45 -15.00 11.95 34.10
N ILE A 46 -15.92 11.15 33.58
CA ILE A 46 -15.69 9.74 33.29
C ILE A 46 -14.81 9.68 32.05
N HIS A 47 -13.53 9.32 32.24
CA HIS A 47 -12.62 9.05 31.13
C HIS A 47 -12.86 7.63 30.62
N ASP A 48 -13.45 7.54 29.43
CA ASP A 48 -13.68 6.26 28.76
C ASP A 48 -12.39 5.78 28.06
N PHE A 49 -11.84 4.66 28.53
CA PHE A 49 -10.68 3.97 27.94
C PHE A 49 -11.07 2.79 27.04
N SER A 50 -12.36 2.55 26.83
CA SER A 50 -12.85 1.33 26.16
C SER A 50 -13.02 1.45 24.64
N GLU A 51 -12.83 2.65 24.07
CA GLU A 51 -12.96 2.97 22.64
C GLU A 51 -14.26 2.46 21.98
N GLN A 52 -15.33 2.25 22.76
CA GLN A 52 -16.56 1.61 22.30
C GLN A 52 -17.23 2.36 21.13
N ASP A 53 -17.20 3.69 21.17
CA ASP A 53 -17.74 4.53 20.10
C ASP A 53 -17.04 4.28 18.75
N LEU A 54 -15.72 4.10 18.75
CA LEU A 54 -14.95 3.82 17.54
C LEU A 54 -15.26 2.42 17.00
N VAL A 55 -15.37 1.43 17.87
CA VAL A 55 -15.73 0.06 17.48
C VAL A 55 -17.14 0.02 16.89
N ASN A 56 -18.10 0.73 17.51
CA ASN A 56 -19.47 0.84 17.01
C ASN A 56 -19.54 1.55 15.65
N LEU A 57 -18.73 2.60 15.46
CA LEU A 57 -18.62 3.28 14.18
C LEU A 57 -18.07 2.34 13.10
N ARG A 58 -16.95 1.65 13.36
CA ARG A 58 -16.36 0.69 12.42
C ARG A 58 -17.33 -0.41 12.04
N ARG A 59 -18.08 -0.95 13.01
CA ARG A 59 -19.12 -1.95 12.77
C ARG A 59 -20.22 -1.42 11.86
N THR A 60 -20.66 -0.19 12.08
CA THR A 60 -21.70 0.46 11.27
C THR A 60 -21.23 0.67 9.84
N ILE A 61 -20.00 1.14 9.65
CA ILE A 61 -19.39 1.32 8.32
C ILE A 61 -19.29 -0.04 7.61
N TYR A 62 -18.75 -1.06 8.27
CA TYR A 62 -18.62 -2.42 7.73
C TYR A 62 -19.97 -2.97 7.26
N LEU A 63 -20.99 -2.93 8.12
CA LEU A 63 -22.33 -3.42 7.78
C LEU A 63 -22.94 -2.64 6.62
N THR A 64 -22.68 -1.33 6.53
CA THR A 64 -23.15 -0.49 5.43
C THR A 64 -22.47 -0.87 4.11
N ILE A 65 -21.17 -1.14 4.12
CA ILE A 65 -20.41 -1.58 2.95
C ILE A 65 -20.90 -2.96 2.47
N MET A 66 -21.07 -3.91 3.38
CA MET A 66 -21.45 -5.29 3.05
C MET A 66 -22.92 -5.46 2.66
N SER A 67 -23.82 -4.60 3.16
CA SER A 67 -25.25 -4.65 2.83
C SER A 67 -25.61 -3.89 1.54
N SER A 68 -24.68 -3.11 0.99
CA SER A 68 -24.94 -2.31 -0.21
C SER A 68 -24.58 -3.08 -1.47
N VAL A 69 -25.42 -2.98 -2.50
CA VAL A 69 -25.20 -3.69 -3.77
C VAL A 69 -24.38 -2.83 -4.73
N SER A 70 -24.67 -1.53 -4.79
CA SER A 70 -23.96 -0.57 -5.65
C SER A 70 -23.07 0.35 -4.83
N HIS A 71 -21.91 0.69 -5.40
CA HIS A 71 -20.98 1.65 -4.81
C HIS A 71 -21.61 3.04 -4.62
N GLU A 72 -22.52 3.46 -5.51
CA GLU A 72 -23.23 4.74 -5.37
C GLU A 72 -24.20 4.74 -4.18
N GLU A 73 -24.91 3.62 -4.00
CA GLU A 73 -25.81 3.43 -2.86
C GLU A 73 -25.02 3.43 -1.55
N CYS A 74 -23.90 2.71 -1.52
CA CYS A 74 -23.01 2.67 -0.36
C CYS A 74 -22.47 4.06 -0.02
N ALA A 75 -21.94 4.79 -1.01
CA ALA A 75 -21.44 6.15 -0.81
C ALA A 75 -22.52 7.07 -0.24
N HIS A 76 -23.74 7.01 -0.80
CA HIS A 76 -24.86 7.82 -0.32
C HIS A 76 -25.27 7.45 1.11
N LYS A 77 -25.31 6.16 1.47
CA LYS A 77 -25.59 5.72 2.85
C LYS A 77 -24.52 6.18 3.83
N LEU A 78 -23.24 6.02 3.48
CA LEU A 78 -22.11 6.42 4.33
C LEU A 78 -22.08 7.94 4.57
N LEU A 79 -22.38 8.74 3.55
CA LEU A 79 -22.47 10.20 3.69
C LEU A 79 -23.65 10.64 4.56
N ARG A 80 -24.74 9.85 4.61
CA ARG A 80 -25.90 10.12 5.47
C ARG A 80 -25.67 9.79 6.95
N LEU A 81 -24.62 9.02 7.28
CA LEU A 81 -24.28 8.72 8.68
C LEU A 81 -23.80 9.97 9.45
N ASN A 82 -23.61 11.11 8.77
CA ASN A 82 -23.24 12.41 9.33
C ASN A 82 -22.13 12.29 10.40
N ILE A 83 -21.01 11.77 9.93
CA ILE A 83 -19.86 11.39 10.75
C ILE A 83 -19.18 12.66 11.29
N ARG A 84 -18.59 12.57 12.49
CA ARG A 84 -17.92 13.73 13.11
C ARG A 84 -16.66 14.08 12.30
N PRO A 85 -16.33 15.38 12.16
CA PRO A 85 -15.09 15.78 11.50
C PRO A 85 -13.88 15.08 12.15
N GLY A 86 -13.03 14.46 11.33
CA GLY A 86 -11.85 13.70 11.74
C GLY A 86 -12.03 12.18 11.74
N GLN A 87 -13.26 11.67 11.64
CA GLN A 87 -13.54 10.23 11.56
C GLN A 87 -13.60 9.70 10.11
N GLU A 88 -13.35 10.54 9.11
CA GLU A 88 -13.27 10.15 7.69
C GLU A 88 -12.15 9.13 7.45
N VAL A 89 -11.06 9.23 8.24
CA VAL A 89 -9.94 8.29 8.25
C VAL A 89 -10.40 6.87 8.57
N GLU A 90 -11.39 6.72 9.44
CA GLU A 90 -11.95 5.41 9.80
C GLU A 90 -12.77 4.81 8.65
N ILE A 91 -13.45 5.64 7.83
CA ILE A 91 -14.14 5.16 6.63
C ILE A 91 -13.13 4.64 5.61
N CYS A 92 -12.10 5.44 5.31
CA CYS A 92 -11.03 5.06 4.38
C CYS A 92 -10.31 3.79 4.86
N GLY A 93 -9.99 3.71 6.17
CA GLY A 93 -9.38 2.55 6.80
C GLY A 93 -10.24 1.29 6.67
N MET A 94 -11.51 1.37 7.07
CA MET A 94 -12.45 0.26 6.94
C MET A 94 -12.65 -0.18 5.49
N LEU A 95 -12.71 0.75 4.54
CA LEU A 95 -12.83 0.41 3.12
C LEU A 95 -11.64 -0.43 2.64
N ILE A 96 -10.42 -0.02 3.00
CA ILE A 96 -9.19 -0.75 2.64
C ILE A 96 -9.14 -2.11 3.34
N GLU A 97 -9.50 -2.17 4.63
CA GLU A 97 -9.52 -3.43 5.38
C GLU A 97 -10.52 -4.43 4.78
N CYS A 98 -11.74 -4.00 4.48
CA CYS A 98 -12.74 -4.83 3.79
C CYS A 98 -12.20 -5.32 2.45
N CYS A 99 -11.64 -4.42 1.63
CA CYS A 99 -11.06 -4.76 0.34
C CYS A 99 -9.93 -5.80 0.46
N SER A 100 -9.09 -5.67 1.50
CA SER A 100 -7.96 -6.57 1.73
C SER A 100 -8.39 -7.99 2.12
N GLN A 101 -9.53 -8.14 2.81
CA GLN A 101 -10.02 -9.43 3.31
C GLN A 101 -10.78 -10.24 2.25
N GLU A 102 -11.18 -9.61 1.15
CA GLU A 102 -11.84 -10.32 0.06
C GLU A 102 -10.97 -11.40 -0.57
N ARG A 103 -11.59 -12.49 -1.03
CA ARG A 103 -10.86 -13.55 -1.74
C ARG A 103 -10.24 -13.05 -3.05
N THR A 104 -10.92 -12.14 -3.72
CA THR A 104 -10.49 -11.55 -4.99
C THR A 104 -10.88 -10.09 -5.03
N TYR A 105 -10.00 -9.25 -5.58
CA TYR A 105 -10.29 -7.83 -5.76
C TYR A 105 -11.60 -7.59 -6.52
N LEU A 106 -12.52 -6.86 -5.89
CA LEU A 106 -13.76 -6.40 -6.50
C LEU A 106 -13.60 -4.94 -6.89
N ARG A 107 -13.94 -4.62 -8.16
CA ARG A 107 -13.92 -3.24 -8.68
C ARG A 107 -14.82 -2.28 -7.89
N TYR A 108 -15.82 -2.81 -7.20
CA TYR A 108 -16.70 -2.09 -6.27
C TYR A 108 -15.91 -1.20 -5.28
N TYR A 109 -14.86 -1.73 -4.66
CA TYR A 109 -14.08 -0.98 -3.67
C TYR A 109 -13.34 0.20 -4.32
N GLY A 110 -12.69 -0.03 -5.47
CA GLY A 110 -12.00 1.03 -6.21
C GLY A 110 -12.92 2.18 -6.64
N LEU A 111 -14.11 1.85 -7.14
CA LEU A 111 -15.13 2.84 -7.52
C LEU A 111 -15.67 3.61 -6.31
N LEU A 112 -15.87 2.93 -5.18
CA LEU A 112 -16.30 3.56 -3.94
C LEU A 112 -15.23 4.52 -3.41
N GLY A 113 -13.96 4.10 -3.38
CA GLY A 113 -12.83 4.95 -3.00
C GLY A 113 -12.67 6.16 -3.93
N GLN A 114 -12.76 5.94 -5.25
CA GLN A 114 -12.75 7.02 -6.25
C GLN A 114 -13.84 8.05 -5.97
N ARG A 115 -15.06 7.58 -5.67
CA ARG A 115 -16.18 8.47 -5.38
C ARG A 115 -15.92 9.34 -4.15
N PHE A 116 -15.38 8.77 -3.08
CA PHE A 116 -15.03 9.54 -1.88
C PHE A 116 -13.95 10.59 -2.14
N CYS A 117 -12.87 10.24 -2.85
CA CYS A 117 -11.82 11.18 -3.23
C CYS A 117 -12.34 12.38 -4.05
N LEU A 118 -13.33 12.15 -4.92
CA LEU A 118 -13.91 13.19 -5.77
C LEU A 118 -14.94 14.08 -5.06
N ILE A 119 -15.47 13.65 -3.91
CA ILE A 119 -16.48 14.41 -3.15
C ILE A 119 -15.81 15.45 -2.26
N GLN A 120 -14.83 15.04 -1.46
CA GLN A 120 -14.14 15.92 -0.50
C GLN A 120 -12.64 15.59 -0.46
N ARG A 121 -11.82 16.64 -0.39
CA ARG A 121 -10.36 16.52 -0.35
C ARG A 121 -9.85 15.87 0.95
N GLU A 122 -10.63 15.90 2.02
CA GLU A 122 -10.34 15.22 3.28
C GLU A 122 -10.20 13.70 3.10
N TYR A 123 -11.07 13.08 2.30
CA TYR A 123 -10.93 11.65 1.96
C TYR A 123 -9.69 11.37 1.13
N GLN A 124 -9.33 12.27 0.21
CA GLN A 124 -8.11 12.13 -0.58
C GLN A 124 -6.87 12.11 0.32
N ASN A 125 -6.79 13.05 1.28
CA ASN A 125 -5.71 13.06 2.27
C ASN A 125 -5.73 11.81 3.16
N ALA A 126 -6.92 11.35 3.58
CA ALA A 126 -7.05 10.14 4.39
C ALA A 126 -6.60 8.88 3.63
N PHE A 127 -6.85 8.79 2.32
CA PHE A 127 -6.34 7.70 1.49
C PHE A 127 -4.82 7.78 1.25
N ASP A 128 -4.25 8.98 1.15
CA ASP A 128 -2.81 9.19 1.07
C ASP A 128 -2.11 8.71 2.36
N ASP A 129 -2.60 9.17 3.52
CA ASP A 129 -2.11 8.71 4.82
C ASP A 129 -2.29 7.20 5.00
N ALA A 130 -3.40 6.65 4.54
CA ALA A 130 -3.65 5.21 4.58
C ALA A 130 -2.68 4.44 3.68
N PHE A 131 -2.33 4.98 2.51
CA PHE A 131 -1.30 4.39 1.64
C PHE A 131 0.05 4.32 2.35
N ALA A 132 0.49 5.43 2.97
CA ALA A 132 1.74 5.48 3.71
C ALA A 132 1.77 4.46 4.87
N LYS A 133 0.70 4.38 5.66
CA LYS A 133 0.56 3.41 6.77
C LYS A 133 0.55 1.95 6.29
N GLN A 134 -0.14 1.67 5.18
CA GLN A 134 -0.19 0.33 4.61
C GLN A 134 1.15 -0.10 4.01
N TYR A 135 1.84 0.82 3.34
CA TYR A 135 3.16 0.53 2.78
C TYR A 135 4.22 0.30 3.88
N ALA A 136 4.18 1.07 4.98
CA ALA A 136 5.07 0.86 6.13
C ALA A 136 4.88 -0.51 6.80
N THR A 137 3.64 -1.01 6.87
CA THR A 137 3.30 -2.27 7.54
C THR A 137 3.17 -3.46 6.57
N ILE A 138 3.57 -3.28 5.31
CA ILE A 138 3.31 -4.22 4.21
C ILE A 138 3.93 -5.61 4.39
N HIS A 139 5.04 -5.67 5.15
CA HIS A 139 5.73 -6.93 5.47
C HIS A 139 4.89 -7.87 6.33
N ARG A 140 3.86 -7.37 7.02
CA ARG A 140 2.93 -8.17 7.86
C ARG A 140 1.75 -8.72 7.07
N LEU A 141 1.53 -8.23 5.85
CA LEU A 141 0.39 -8.61 5.03
C LEU A 141 0.69 -9.87 4.22
N GLU A 142 -0.29 -10.76 4.16
CA GLU A 142 -0.26 -11.95 3.31
C GLU A 142 -0.42 -11.58 1.83
N THR A 143 0.02 -12.48 0.95
CA THR A 143 0.06 -12.26 -0.51
C THR A 143 -1.28 -11.89 -1.14
N ASN A 144 -2.40 -12.44 -0.64
CA ASN A 144 -3.74 -12.10 -1.12
C ASN A 144 -4.14 -10.68 -0.73
N LYS A 145 -3.87 -10.27 0.52
CA LYS A 145 -4.13 -8.91 0.99
C LYS A 145 -3.32 -7.89 0.20
N LEU A 146 -2.03 -8.18 -0.03
CA LEU A 146 -1.16 -7.35 -0.88
C LEU A 146 -1.75 -7.15 -2.29
N ARG A 147 -2.27 -8.22 -2.89
CA ARG A 147 -2.86 -8.17 -4.24
C ARG A 147 -4.08 -7.25 -4.29
N ASN A 148 -5.00 -7.39 -3.35
CA ASN A 148 -6.22 -6.59 -3.36
C ASN A 148 -5.93 -5.12 -3.06
N VAL A 149 -5.10 -4.84 -2.05
CA VAL A 149 -4.72 -3.47 -1.68
C VAL A 149 -3.94 -2.79 -2.82
N ALA A 150 -3.03 -3.51 -3.50
CA ALA A 150 -2.33 -2.97 -4.66
C ALA A 150 -3.29 -2.62 -5.80
N LYS A 151 -4.24 -3.49 -6.12
CA LYS A 151 -5.26 -3.24 -7.16
C LYS A 151 -6.19 -2.08 -6.79
N PHE A 152 -6.55 -1.94 -5.51
CA PHE A 152 -7.34 -0.83 -5.00
C PHE A 152 -6.62 0.51 -5.23
N PHE A 153 -5.36 0.64 -4.80
CA PHE A 153 -4.61 1.88 -5.00
C PHE A 153 -4.26 2.13 -6.47
N ALA A 154 -4.01 1.09 -7.26
CA ALA A 154 -3.88 1.24 -8.71
C ALA A 154 -5.14 1.86 -9.31
N HIS A 155 -6.32 1.46 -8.85
CA HIS A 155 -7.60 2.04 -9.28
C HIS A 155 -7.70 3.53 -9.00
N LEU A 156 -7.34 3.95 -7.79
CA LEU A 156 -7.37 5.36 -7.43
C LEU A 156 -6.36 6.20 -8.24
N LEU A 157 -5.21 5.62 -8.57
CA LEU A 157 -4.16 6.30 -9.32
C LEU A 157 -4.49 6.44 -10.82
N PHE A 158 -4.98 5.38 -11.48
CA PHE A 158 -5.31 5.48 -12.91
C PHE A 158 -6.58 6.30 -13.17
N SER A 159 -7.46 6.43 -12.17
CA SER A 159 -8.66 7.27 -12.24
C SER A 159 -8.40 8.73 -11.85
N ASP A 160 -7.13 9.10 -11.61
CA ASP A 160 -6.69 10.43 -11.15
C ASP A 160 -7.43 10.89 -9.85
N ALA A 161 -7.90 9.95 -9.03
CA ALA A 161 -8.58 10.22 -7.76
C ALA A 161 -7.61 10.45 -6.60
N LEU A 162 -6.42 9.84 -6.67
CA LEU A 162 -5.34 10.05 -5.72
C LEU A 162 -4.13 10.65 -6.46
N PRO A 163 -3.45 11.66 -5.90
CA PRO A 163 -2.27 12.23 -6.52
C PRO A 163 -1.14 11.19 -6.61
N TRP A 164 -0.31 11.31 -7.64
CA TRP A 164 0.84 10.41 -7.84
C TRP A 164 1.99 10.69 -6.87
N THR A 165 1.83 11.69 -5.98
CA THR A 165 2.75 11.99 -4.88
C THR A 165 2.95 10.81 -3.93
N VAL A 166 1.98 9.89 -3.85
CA VAL A 166 2.07 8.68 -3.01
C VAL A 166 3.23 7.76 -3.37
N PHE A 167 3.81 7.88 -4.58
CA PHE A 167 5.00 7.13 -4.95
C PHE A 167 6.26 7.53 -4.17
N GLU A 168 6.26 8.68 -3.49
CA GLU A 168 7.38 9.14 -2.65
C GLU A 168 7.66 8.16 -1.50
N TYR A 169 6.63 7.51 -0.95
CA TYR A 169 6.78 6.53 0.12
C TYR A 169 7.45 5.22 -0.37
N ILE A 170 7.50 4.99 -1.69
CA ILE A 170 8.08 3.78 -2.27
C ILE A 170 9.56 4.01 -2.55
N ARG A 171 10.41 3.25 -1.88
CA ARG A 171 11.85 3.16 -2.17
C ARG A 171 12.19 1.79 -2.72
N LEU A 172 12.88 1.75 -3.86
CA LEU A 172 13.31 0.55 -4.55
C LEU A 172 14.83 0.38 -4.41
N SER A 173 15.26 -0.16 -3.28
CA SER A 173 16.65 -0.49 -2.98
C SER A 173 16.79 -1.95 -2.54
N GLU A 174 17.98 -2.54 -2.73
CA GLU A 174 18.24 -3.93 -2.33
C GLU A 174 18.15 -4.14 -0.81
N GLU A 175 18.55 -3.12 -0.04
CA GLU A 175 18.64 -3.18 1.42
C GLU A 175 17.31 -2.86 2.13
N GLU A 176 16.53 -1.90 1.61
CA GLU A 176 15.29 -1.46 2.27
C GLU A 176 14.04 -2.20 1.76
N THR A 177 14.10 -2.89 0.60
CA THR A 177 12.91 -3.56 0.06
C THR A 177 12.75 -5.01 0.50
N THR A 178 11.64 -5.28 1.18
CA THR A 178 11.22 -6.64 1.51
C THR A 178 10.62 -7.37 0.29
N SER A 179 10.52 -8.70 0.36
CA SER A 179 9.81 -9.50 -0.65
C SER A 179 8.34 -9.07 -0.81
N SER A 180 7.65 -8.77 0.28
CA SER A 180 6.26 -8.26 0.27
C SER A 180 6.15 -6.92 -0.46
N SER A 181 7.08 -5.99 -0.21
CA SER A 181 7.12 -4.69 -0.91
C SER A 181 7.31 -4.87 -2.41
N ARG A 182 8.21 -5.77 -2.82
CA ARG A 182 8.43 -6.12 -4.23
C ARG A 182 7.18 -6.69 -4.90
N ILE A 183 6.46 -7.58 -4.21
CA ILE A 183 5.20 -8.16 -4.73
C ILE A 183 4.14 -7.06 -4.88
N PHE A 184 4.03 -6.17 -3.89
CA PHE A 184 3.07 -5.06 -3.96
C PHE A 184 3.36 -4.11 -5.13
N ILE A 185 4.59 -3.61 -5.25
CA ILE A 185 4.99 -2.72 -6.35
C ILE A 185 4.80 -3.41 -7.70
N LYS A 186 5.14 -4.71 -7.79
CA LYS A 186 4.89 -5.50 -8.99
C LYS A 186 3.42 -5.47 -9.40
N ILE A 187 2.51 -5.78 -8.47
CA ILE A 187 1.06 -5.83 -8.77
C ILE A 187 0.54 -4.43 -9.09
N LEU A 188 0.94 -3.41 -8.32
CA LEU A 188 0.55 -2.01 -8.52
C LEU A 188 0.93 -1.53 -9.93
N CYS A 189 2.19 -1.69 -10.33
CA CYS A 189 2.66 -1.25 -11.64
C CYS A 189 2.06 -2.07 -12.79
N GLN A 190 1.85 -3.38 -12.62
CA GLN A 190 1.19 -4.22 -13.63
C GLN A 190 -0.27 -3.79 -13.85
N GLU A 191 -1.01 -3.52 -12.78
CA GLU A 191 -2.40 -3.06 -12.88
C GLU A 191 -2.49 -1.68 -13.53
N LEU A 192 -1.60 -0.75 -13.16
CA LEU A 192 -1.51 0.56 -13.81
C LEU A 192 -1.20 0.44 -15.31
N ALA A 193 -0.23 -0.41 -15.68
CA ALA A 193 0.12 -0.64 -17.07
C ALA A 193 -1.03 -1.28 -17.86
N GLN A 194 -1.84 -2.14 -17.23
CA GLN A 194 -3.00 -2.75 -17.87
C GLN A 194 -4.11 -1.74 -18.16
N HIS A 195 -4.32 -0.74 -17.29
CA HIS A 195 -5.37 0.27 -17.45
C HIS A 195 -4.96 1.49 -18.28
N LEU A 196 -3.76 2.04 -18.06
CA LEU A 196 -3.27 3.22 -18.78
C LEU A 196 -2.57 2.87 -20.10
N GLY A 197 -1.99 1.67 -20.18
CA GLY A 197 -1.02 1.30 -21.20
C GLY A 197 0.39 1.77 -20.86
N VAL A 198 1.40 1.03 -21.33
CA VAL A 198 2.82 1.27 -21.00
C VAL A 198 3.32 2.63 -21.51
N ALA A 199 2.82 3.11 -22.64
CA ALA A 199 3.24 4.39 -23.22
C ALA A 199 2.81 5.60 -22.37
N LYS A 200 1.53 5.67 -22.00
CA LYS A 200 1.00 6.73 -21.12
C LYS A 200 1.59 6.64 -19.72
N LEU A 201 1.79 5.43 -19.22
CA LEU A 201 2.43 5.22 -17.93
C LEU A 201 3.88 5.74 -17.94
N LYS A 202 4.63 5.52 -19.03
CA LYS A 202 5.97 6.07 -19.20
C LYS A 202 5.93 7.60 -19.19
N GLU A 203 5.04 8.21 -19.97
CA GLU A 203 4.90 9.67 -20.04
C GLU A 203 4.64 10.28 -18.65
N ARG A 204 3.73 9.68 -17.86
CA ARG A 204 3.45 10.12 -16.48
C ARG A 204 4.65 9.96 -15.55
N PHE A 205 5.41 8.87 -15.65
CA PHE A 205 6.59 8.64 -14.81
C PHE A 205 7.80 9.51 -15.19
N MET A 206 7.88 9.98 -16.43
CA MET A 206 8.98 10.83 -16.91
C MET A 206 8.66 12.33 -16.81
N ASP A 207 7.60 12.70 -16.10
CA ASP A 207 7.28 14.10 -15.83
C ASP A 207 8.37 14.75 -14.97
N GLU A 208 8.99 15.81 -15.49
CA GLU A 208 10.13 16.49 -14.88
C GLU A 208 9.75 17.12 -13.52
N PHE A 209 8.51 17.56 -13.35
CA PHE A 209 8.04 18.15 -12.09
C PHE A 209 7.89 17.11 -10.96
N MET A 210 7.59 15.85 -11.31
CA MET A 210 7.41 14.76 -10.34
C MET A 210 8.65 13.85 -10.22
N ALA A 211 9.74 14.19 -10.90
CA ALA A 211 10.98 13.40 -10.87
C ALA A 211 11.53 13.20 -9.44
N ALA A 212 11.34 14.17 -8.55
CA ALA A 212 11.73 14.07 -7.14
C ALA A 212 10.89 13.02 -6.38
N THR A 213 9.58 13.00 -6.60
CA THR A 213 8.66 12.02 -6.02
C THR A 213 8.99 10.60 -6.48
N PHE A 214 9.35 10.43 -7.76
CA PHE A 214 9.70 9.12 -8.31
C PHE A 214 11.16 8.71 -8.07
N SER A 215 11.95 9.52 -7.36
CA SER A 215 13.36 9.22 -7.07
C SER A 215 13.54 7.89 -6.33
N GLY A 216 12.60 7.53 -5.46
CA GLY A 216 12.59 6.25 -4.77
C GLY A 216 12.34 5.06 -5.70
N LEU A 217 11.49 5.22 -6.72
CA LEU A 217 11.18 4.17 -7.70
C LEU A 217 12.25 4.05 -8.79
N PHE A 218 12.83 5.19 -9.19
CA PHE A 218 13.87 5.32 -10.20
C PHE A 218 15.13 5.98 -9.61
N PRO A 219 15.88 5.26 -8.77
CA PRO A 219 17.06 5.80 -8.11
C PRO A 219 18.15 6.13 -9.15
N LYS A 220 18.63 7.38 -9.17
CA LYS A 220 19.72 7.84 -10.06
C LYS A 220 21.08 8.00 -9.35
N GLU A 221 21.10 7.92 -8.03
CA GLU A 221 22.30 8.18 -7.23
C GLU A 221 23.27 6.99 -7.21
N ASN A 222 22.73 5.79 -6.96
CA ASN A 222 23.54 4.60 -6.72
C ASN A 222 23.45 3.61 -7.90
N PRO A 223 24.58 3.14 -8.45
CA PRO A 223 24.60 2.18 -9.56
C PRO A 223 23.99 0.84 -9.21
N ARG A 224 24.12 0.40 -7.96
CA ARG A 224 23.56 -0.87 -7.47
C ARG A 224 22.04 -0.79 -7.48
N SER A 225 21.48 0.28 -6.90
CA SER A 225 20.04 0.56 -6.91
C SER A 225 19.50 0.75 -8.33
N MET A 226 20.25 1.41 -9.23
CA MET A 226 19.88 1.51 -10.65
C MET A 226 19.76 0.13 -11.32
N ARG A 227 20.77 -0.73 -11.16
CA ARG A 227 20.73 -2.10 -11.72
C ARG A 227 19.57 -2.90 -11.12
N PHE A 228 19.36 -2.78 -9.81
CA PHE A 228 18.26 -3.43 -9.13
C PHE A 228 16.90 -3.00 -9.68
N ALA A 229 16.67 -1.69 -9.84
CA ALA A 229 15.44 -1.15 -10.42
C ALA A 229 15.23 -1.61 -11.87
N ILE A 230 16.27 -1.57 -12.71
CA ILE A 230 16.22 -2.08 -14.09
C ILE A 230 15.82 -3.56 -14.10
N ASN A 231 16.51 -4.39 -13.31
CA ASN A 231 16.25 -5.82 -13.23
C ASN A 231 14.83 -6.10 -12.71
N PHE A 232 14.39 -5.38 -11.68
CA PHE A 232 13.04 -5.48 -11.14
C PHE A 232 11.97 -5.20 -12.20
N PHE A 233 12.00 -4.05 -12.86
CA PHE A 233 11.02 -3.72 -13.91
C PHE A 233 11.10 -4.65 -15.13
N THR A 234 12.29 -5.15 -15.48
CA THR A 234 12.38 -6.19 -16.53
C THR A 234 11.73 -7.51 -16.12
N SER A 235 11.92 -7.95 -14.88
CA SER A 235 11.34 -9.19 -14.36
C SER A 235 9.81 -9.15 -14.29
N ILE A 236 9.25 -7.94 -14.20
CA ILE A 236 7.80 -7.70 -14.13
C ILE A 236 7.17 -7.59 -15.54
N GLY A 237 7.99 -7.46 -16.59
CA GLY A 237 7.54 -7.25 -17.96
C GLY A 237 7.34 -5.78 -18.33
N LEU A 238 7.79 -4.83 -17.48
CA LEU A 238 7.66 -3.39 -17.68
C LEU A 238 9.02 -2.73 -17.99
N GLY A 239 9.90 -3.44 -18.69
CA GLY A 239 11.25 -2.96 -19.00
C GLY A 239 11.29 -1.64 -19.79
N GLY A 240 10.24 -1.32 -20.55
CA GLY A 240 10.10 -0.07 -21.30
C GLY A 240 10.07 1.20 -20.44
N LEU A 241 9.76 1.09 -19.14
CA LEU A 241 9.79 2.22 -18.20
C LEU A 241 11.22 2.62 -17.80
N THR A 242 12.20 1.72 -17.95
CA THR A 242 13.57 1.92 -17.46
C THR A 242 14.58 2.34 -18.53
N VAL A 243 14.12 2.75 -19.71
CA VAL A 243 15.01 3.10 -20.84
C VAL A 243 15.98 4.22 -20.45
N GLU A 244 15.49 5.29 -19.81
CA GLU A 244 16.33 6.42 -19.40
C GLU A 244 17.35 6.03 -18.31
N LEU A 245 16.98 5.14 -17.37
CA LEU A 245 17.94 4.65 -16.37
C LEU A 245 19.05 3.82 -17.01
N ARG A 246 18.74 3.05 -18.06
CA ARG A 246 19.77 2.26 -18.78
C ARG A 246 20.74 3.17 -19.52
N GLU A 247 20.24 4.24 -20.14
CA GLU A 247 21.07 5.24 -20.81
C GLU A 247 21.93 5.99 -19.79
N TYR A 248 21.37 6.39 -18.65
CA TYR A 248 22.10 7.03 -17.57
C TYR A 248 23.22 6.13 -17.02
N LEU A 249 22.95 4.84 -16.81
CA LEU A 249 23.94 3.86 -16.37
C LEU A 249 25.05 3.65 -17.41
N LYS A 250 24.72 3.66 -18.71
CA LYS A 250 25.69 3.53 -19.81
C LYS A 250 26.60 4.75 -19.93
N ASN A 251 26.07 5.94 -19.62
CA ASN A 251 26.79 7.21 -19.70
C ASN A 251 27.54 7.55 -18.41
N ALA A 252 27.22 6.91 -17.28
CA ALA A 252 27.95 7.07 -16.02
C ALA A 252 29.41 6.61 -16.17
N PRO A 253 30.40 7.39 -15.65
CA PRO A 253 31.81 7.08 -15.83
C PRO A 253 32.17 5.69 -15.29
N LYS A 254 32.95 4.96 -16.08
CA LYS A 254 33.34 3.53 -15.89
C LYS A 254 34.01 3.20 -14.55
N ALA A 255 34.29 4.18 -13.68
CA ALA A 255 34.76 3.97 -12.31
C ALA A 255 33.71 3.25 -11.43
N ILE A 256 32.44 3.29 -11.83
CA ILE A 256 31.30 2.74 -11.09
C ILE A 256 30.91 1.33 -11.58
N MET A 257 31.47 0.87 -12.71
CA MET A 257 31.19 -0.45 -13.29
C MET A 257 31.80 -1.62 -12.49
N ASN A 258 32.85 -1.38 -11.69
CA ASN A 258 33.63 -2.39 -10.95
C ASN A 258 33.14 -2.66 -9.51
N ALA A 259 31.84 -2.52 -9.22
CA ALA A 259 31.28 -3.13 -8.00
C ALA A 259 31.02 -4.63 -8.28
N PRO A 260 31.55 -5.56 -7.47
CA PRO A 260 31.51 -6.99 -7.77
C PRO A 260 30.07 -7.50 -7.78
N ALA A 261 29.77 -8.39 -8.73
CA ALA A 261 28.56 -9.20 -8.74
C ALA A 261 28.60 -10.19 -7.56
N PRO A 262 27.47 -10.55 -6.92
CA PRO A 262 27.46 -11.57 -5.89
C PRO A 262 27.83 -12.92 -6.51
N SER A 263 28.92 -13.51 -6.01
CA SER A 263 29.27 -14.92 -6.19
C SER A 263 28.27 -15.78 -5.41
N SER A 264 27.43 -16.52 -6.13
CA SER A 264 26.75 -17.68 -5.57
C SER A 264 27.73 -18.86 -5.62
N ASP A 265 28.28 -19.23 -4.46
CA ASP A 265 28.88 -20.54 -4.25
C ASP A 265 27.77 -21.59 -4.39
N ASP A 266 27.88 -22.46 -5.39
CA ASP A 266 27.39 -23.83 -5.25
C ASP A 266 28.32 -24.77 -6.03
N SER A 267 28.96 -25.63 -5.25
CA SER A 267 29.84 -26.70 -5.69
C SER A 267 29.03 -27.87 -6.23
N SER A 268 29.11 -28.13 -7.54
CA SER A 268 29.16 -29.50 -8.05
C SER A 268 29.69 -29.51 -9.48
N SER A 269 30.72 -30.30 -9.64
CA SER A 269 31.54 -30.51 -10.81
C SER A 269 30.93 -31.54 -11.76
N ASP A 270 30.66 -31.14 -13.00
CA ASP A 270 30.66 -32.09 -14.11
C ASP A 270 30.94 -31.35 -15.42
N SER A 271 32.21 -31.43 -15.80
CA SER A 271 32.71 -31.08 -17.11
C SER A 271 32.35 -32.20 -18.09
N SER A 272 31.72 -31.88 -19.21
CA SER A 272 32.15 -32.47 -20.47
C SER A 272 31.90 -31.53 -21.64
N SER A 273 33.02 -31.07 -22.17
CA SER A 273 33.18 -30.35 -23.42
C SER A 273 32.61 -31.12 -24.62
N SER A 274 32.04 -30.42 -25.59
CA SER A 274 32.67 -30.36 -26.92
C SER A 274 31.99 -29.35 -27.83
N SER A 275 32.75 -28.30 -28.12
CA SER A 275 32.57 -27.39 -29.24
C SER A 275 32.61 -28.11 -30.58
N ARG A 276 31.65 -27.84 -31.47
CA ARG A 276 31.87 -28.01 -32.92
C ARG A 276 31.31 -26.83 -33.69
N LYS A 277 32.24 -26.04 -34.21
CA LYS A 277 32.03 -25.05 -35.26
C LYS A 277 31.93 -25.80 -36.58
N SER A 278 30.88 -25.55 -37.38
CA SER A 278 30.77 -26.07 -38.75
C SER A 278 31.12 -24.96 -39.74
N SER A 279 32.31 -25.10 -40.34
CA SER A 279 32.72 -24.39 -41.53
C SER A 279 32.25 -25.13 -42.78
N SER A 280 31.87 -24.35 -43.79
CA SER A 280 31.53 -24.70 -45.15
C SER A 280 32.61 -25.48 -45.91
N SER A 281 32.20 -26.41 -46.77
CA SER A 281 32.84 -26.64 -48.09
C SER A 281 31.95 -27.47 -49.01
N SER A 282 31.77 -26.94 -50.22
CA SER A 282 31.16 -27.50 -51.41
C SER A 282 31.95 -28.65 -52.05
N SER A 283 31.26 -29.61 -52.66
CA SER A 283 31.76 -30.33 -53.84
C SER A 283 30.64 -31.05 -54.59
N SER A 284 30.60 -30.75 -55.89
CA SER A 284 29.80 -31.30 -56.98
C SER A 284 30.08 -32.78 -57.28
N GLY A 285 29.07 -33.51 -57.75
CA GLY A 285 29.21 -34.85 -58.33
C GLY A 285 27.90 -35.34 -58.94
N SER A 286 27.96 -35.82 -60.17
CA SER A 286 26.91 -35.85 -61.20
C SER A 286 26.06 -37.12 -61.28
N SER A 287 24.84 -36.93 -61.84
CA SER A 287 24.06 -37.77 -62.79
C SER A 287 23.63 -39.21 -62.43
N SER A 288 22.32 -39.48 -62.50
CA SER A 288 21.69 -40.27 -63.60
C SER A 288 20.23 -40.67 -63.31
N GLY A 289 19.32 -40.47 -64.29
CA GLY A 289 18.08 -41.23 -64.56
C GLY A 289 16.95 -41.16 -63.50
N SER A 290 15.66 -41.08 -63.80
CA SER A 290 14.90 -41.46 -65.00
C SER A 290 13.52 -40.81 -64.93
N SER A 291 13.01 -40.43 -66.11
CA SER A 291 11.61 -40.26 -66.55
C SER A 291 10.46 -40.56 -65.57
N SER A 292 9.47 -39.66 -65.51
CA SER A 292 8.09 -39.89 -65.99
C SER A 292 7.30 -38.59 -65.98
N SER A 293 6.82 -38.22 -67.16
CA SER A 293 5.90 -37.13 -67.49
C SER A 293 4.45 -37.49 -67.13
N ASP A 294 3.68 -36.52 -66.61
CA ASP A 294 2.29 -36.33 -67.07
C ASP A 294 1.82 -34.88 -66.82
N SER A 295 1.78 -34.14 -67.94
CA SER A 295 0.77 -33.21 -68.47
C SER A 295 -0.55 -33.09 -67.65
N SER A 296 -1.33 -32.02 -67.62
CA SER A 296 -1.38 -30.69 -68.23
C SER A 296 -2.72 -30.03 -67.79
N SER A 297 -2.78 -28.69 -67.75
CA SER A 297 -3.89 -27.76 -68.14
C SER A 297 -5.36 -28.23 -68.02
N ASP A 298 -6.40 -27.44 -67.72
CA ASP A 298 -6.70 -26.02 -67.82
C ASP A 298 -8.13 -25.85 -67.25
N SER A 299 -8.40 -24.71 -66.60
CA SER A 299 -9.57 -23.80 -66.72
C SER A 299 -11.07 -24.22 -66.81
N SER A 300 -11.88 -23.25 -66.35
CA SER A 300 -13.30 -22.91 -66.64
C SER A 300 -14.38 -23.83 -66.04
N ASP A 301 -15.28 -23.42 -65.14
CA ASP A 301 -16.25 -22.29 -65.07
C ASP A 301 -17.47 -22.44 -66.01
N SER A 302 -18.67 -22.14 -65.47
CA SER A 302 -20.05 -22.33 -65.98
C SER A 302 -20.58 -23.78 -65.90
N GLU A 303 -21.73 -24.11 -65.30
CA GLU A 303 -23.06 -23.44 -65.19
C GLU A 303 -23.67 -23.55 -63.77
#